data_AF-A0A4Q9N1G6-F1
#
_entry.id   AF-A0A4Q9N1G6-F1
#
_cell.length_a   1.000
_cell.length_b   1.000
_cell.length_c   1.000
_cell.angle_alpha   90.00
_cell.angle_beta   90.00
_cell.angle_gamma   90.00
#
_symmetry.space_group_name_H-M   'P 1'
#
loop_
_entity.id
_entity.type
_entity.pdbx_description
1 polymer ?
#
loop_
_entity_poly.entity_id
_entity_poly.type
_entity_poly.pdbx_seq_one_letter_code
_entity_poly.pdbx_strand_id
1 'polypeptide(L)'
;MATGTLSPTPPAAKTTVFELIPPRNGFGENTFVSSHGEALKPAERAFYNRERPTKERIRWGFNPDKDPRVGSLLRWVAAMSNGLAEIGLQRFLDTRERGALFANADYRVSVSPGAPPQPAFDWVTLSELQDTLDSTLQSSVTLYDPAFQVIVFVFLLSPSGNSMAVWRRKLNVPDAIRDANQDEILAVKAGLKTTYPVYVDE
;
A
#
# COMPACT_ATOMS: atom_id res chain seq x y z
N MET A 1 51.71 -16.26 38.44
CA MET A 1 50.56 -16.95 37.82
C MET A 1 49.50 -15.90 37.52
N ALA A 2 49.02 -15.88 36.28
CA ALA A 2 48.45 -14.70 35.63
C ALA A 2 46.95 -14.49 35.89
N THR A 3 46.61 -13.21 35.97
CA THR A 3 45.31 -12.57 36.10
C THR A 3 44.43 -12.77 34.85
N GLY A 4 43.12 -12.80 35.05
CA GLY A 4 42.12 -13.10 34.02
C GLY A 4 41.83 -11.98 33.01
N THR A 5 41.16 -12.37 31.93
CA THR A 5 40.27 -11.52 31.12
C THR A 5 39.35 -12.44 30.32
N LEU A 6 38.06 -12.48 30.68
CA LEU A 6 37.00 -13.04 29.84
C LEU A 6 36.65 -12.01 28.78
N SER A 7 36.77 -12.40 27.50
CA SER A 7 36.37 -11.57 26.38
C SER A 7 34.83 -11.50 26.29
N PRO A 8 34.21 -10.32 26.10
CA PRO A 8 32.79 -10.24 25.84
C PRO A 8 32.50 -10.72 24.41
N THR A 9 31.65 -11.74 24.30
CA THR A 9 31.04 -12.19 23.05
C THR A 9 30.33 -11.01 22.38
N PRO A 10 30.56 -10.73 21.09
CA PRO A 10 29.81 -9.68 20.39
C PRO A 10 28.31 -10.04 20.37
N PRO A 11 27.42 -9.06 20.55
CA PRO A 11 25.98 -9.32 20.52
C PRO A 11 25.56 -9.86 19.16
N ALA A 12 24.76 -10.93 19.18
CA ALA A 12 24.16 -11.54 18.02
C ALA A 12 23.50 -10.49 17.12
N ALA A 13 23.76 -10.58 15.81
CA ALA A 13 23.07 -9.80 14.81
C ALA A 13 21.56 -9.96 15.01
N LYS A 14 20.87 -8.83 15.20
CA LYS A 14 19.41 -8.78 15.22
C LYS A 14 18.93 -9.30 13.88
N THR A 15 18.42 -10.52 13.83
CA THR A 15 17.63 -11.03 12.71
C THR A 15 16.46 -10.08 12.54
N THR A 16 16.56 -9.16 11.56
CA THR A 16 15.43 -8.38 11.10
C THR A 16 14.37 -9.38 10.69
N VAL A 17 13.30 -9.46 11.47
CA VAL A 17 12.15 -10.30 11.15
C VAL A 17 11.53 -9.67 9.90
N PHE A 18 11.94 -10.16 8.72
CA PHE A 18 11.41 -9.74 7.43
C PHE A 18 9.98 -10.25 7.20
N GLU A 19 9.56 -11.21 8.01
CA GLU A 19 8.24 -11.81 7.94
C GLU A 19 7.23 -11.01 8.77
N LEU A 20 6.28 -10.39 8.07
CA LEU A 20 5.16 -9.72 8.68
C LEU A 20 4.22 -10.79 9.22
N ILE A 21 4.04 -10.80 10.54
CA ILE A 21 3.08 -11.69 11.19
C ILE A 21 1.68 -11.11 10.93
N PRO A 22 0.81 -11.78 10.17
CA PRO A 22 -0.58 -11.38 10.07
C PRO A 22 -1.28 -11.63 11.41
N PRO A 23 -2.20 -10.74 11.86
CA PRO A 23 -2.94 -10.97 13.09
C PRO A 23 -3.80 -12.23 13.00
N ARG A 24 -3.95 -12.93 14.12
CA ARG A 24 -4.55 -14.28 14.18
C ARG A 24 -6.02 -14.35 13.78
N ASN A 25 -6.78 -13.25 13.84
CA ASN A 25 -8.24 -13.29 13.70
C ASN A 25 -8.86 -12.31 12.68
N GLY A 26 -8.08 -11.61 11.84
CA GLY A 26 -8.61 -10.74 10.76
C GLY A 26 -9.45 -9.52 11.21
N PHE A 27 -9.96 -9.53 12.43
CA PHE A 27 -10.72 -8.50 13.12
C PHE A 27 -10.27 -8.53 14.59
N GLY A 28 -9.69 -7.44 15.09
CA GLY A 28 -9.68 -7.18 16.53
C GLY A 28 -8.37 -6.84 17.25
N GLU A 29 -7.17 -7.02 16.66
CA GLU A 29 -5.93 -6.68 17.41
C GLU A 29 -4.94 -5.75 16.70
N ASN A 30 -5.08 -5.52 15.40
CA ASN A 30 -4.30 -4.49 14.69
C ASN A 30 -5.26 -3.52 14.00
N THR A 31 -5.41 -2.33 14.58
CA THR A 31 -5.91 -1.18 13.86
C THR A 31 -5.00 -0.93 12.66
N PHE A 32 -5.60 -0.81 11.48
CA PHE A 32 -4.88 -0.45 10.27
C PHE A 32 -4.27 0.93 10.43
N VAL A 33 -3.03 1.09 9.95
CA VAL A 33 -2.26 2.33 10.14
C VAL A 33 -2.25 3.12 8.85
N SER A 34 -2.74 4.35 8.92
CA SER A 34 -2.41 5.39 7.94
C SER A 34 -1.08 6.01 8.34
N SER A 35 -0.17 6.19 7.39
CA SER A 35 1.05 6.98 7.65
C SER A 35 0.80 8.48 7.48
N HIS A 36 -0.39 8.86 7.00
CA HIS A 36 -0.73 10.23 6.61
C HIS A 36 0.24 10.77 5.54
N GLY A 37 0.63 9.89 4.61
CA GLY A 37 1.53 10.20 3.50
C GLY A 37 3.03 10.09 3.81
N GLU A 38 3.44 9.90 5.07
CA GLU A 38 4.86 9.74 5.43
C GLU A 38 5.53 8.56 4.71
N ALA A 39 4.80 7.47 4.46
CA ALA A 39 5.29 6.30 3.72
C ALA A 39 5.50 6.58 2.22
N LEU A 40 4.84 7.61 1.68
CA LEU A 40 4.89 8.02 0.27
C LEU A 40 5.99 9.05 0.00
N LYS A 41 6.36 9.88 0.99
CA LYS A 41 7.36 10.95 0.82
C LYS A 41 8.66 10.49 0.14
N PRO A 42 9.28 9.36 0.51
CA PRO A 42 10.52 8.92 -0.16
C PRO A 42 10.33 8.59 -1.64
N ALA A 43 9.09 8.34 -2.07
CA ALA A 43 8.71 7.96 -3.42
C ALA A 43 8.24 9.14 -4.30
N GLU A 44 8.08 10.35 -3.75
CA GLU A 44 7.57 11.51 -4.48
C GLU A 44 8.30 11.74 -5.82
N ARG A 45 9.64 11.70 -5.78
CA ARG A 45 10.45 11.84 -7.00
C ARG A 45 10.21 10.72 -8.01
N ALA A 46 10.01 9.49 -7.55
CA ALA A 46 9.73 8.38 -8.45
C ALA A 46 8.28 8.45 -8.99
N PHE A 47 7.31 8.98 -8.23
CA PHE A 47 5.92 9.14 -8.66
C PHE A 47 5.71 10.32 -9.62
N TYR A 48 6.32 11.48 -9.35
CA TYR A 48 5.88 12.75 -9.93
C TYR A 48 6.94 13.51 -10.72
N ASN A 49 8.18 13.02 -10.78
CA ASN A 49 9.22 13.69 -11.59
C ASN A 49 8.83 13.71 -13.07
N ARG A 50 8.86 14.89 -13.69
CA ARG A 50 8.49 15.12 -15.10
C ARG A 50 9.69 15.14 -16.05
N GLU A 51 10.92 15.17 -15.53
CA GLU A 51 12.15 15.16 -16.33
C GLU A 51 12.49 13.77 -16.85
N ARG A 52 11.93 12.72 -16.23
CA ARG A 52 12.16 11.32 -16.61
C ARG A 52 10.85 10.67 -17.05
N PRO A 53 10.85 9.92 -18.18
CA PRO A 53 9.66 9.21 -18.63
C PRO A 53 9.11 8.27 -17.56
N THR A 54 7.79 8.20 -17.43
CA THR A 54 7.10 7.36 -16.44
C THR A 54 7.56 5.90 -16.49
N LYS A 55 7.72 5.34 -17.69
CA LYS A 55 8.20 3.97 -17.90
C LYS A 55 9.56 3.68 -17.28
N GLU A 56 10.37 4.71 -17.00
CA GLU A 56 11.66 4.58 -16.34
C GLU A 56 11.59 4.71 -14.82
N ARG A 57 10.59 5.42 -14.32
CA ARG A 57 10.38 5.70 -12.90
C ARG A 57 9.50 4.65 -12.21
N ILE A 58 8.46 4.19 -12.88
CA ILE A 58 7.50 3.21 -12.34
C ILE A 58 7.63 1.93 -13.17
N ARG A 59 8.05 0.86 -12.50
CA ARG A 59 8.30 -0.42 -13.16
C ARG A 59 7.32 -1.49 -12.67
N TRP A 60 6.72 -2.17 -13.63
CA TRP A 60 5.74 -3.23 -13.41
C TRP A 60 6.33 -4.61 -13.72
N GLY A 61 5.66 -5.67 -13.25
CA GLY A 61 5.96 -7.05 -13.67
C GLY A 61 7.16 -7.71 -12.98
N PHE A 62 7.71 -7.09 -11.93
CA PHE A 62 8.75 -7.74 -11.11
C PHE A 62 8.17 -8.95 -10.37
N ASN A 63 8.94 -10.03 -10.27
CA ASN A 63 8.56 -11.17 -9.45
C ASN A 63 8.61 -10.76 -7.96
N PRO A 64 7.48 -10.78 -7.22
CA PRO A 64 7.44 -10.36 -5.82
C PRO A 64 8.25 -11.25 -4.87
N ASP A 65 8.56 -12.49 -5.25
CA ASP A 65 9.30 -13.44 -4.40
C ASP A 65 10.81 -13.17 -4.40
N LYS A 66 11.29 -12.24 -5.26
CA LYS A 66 12.70 -11.84 -5.31
C LYS A 66 13.12 -10.90 -4.18
N ASP A 67 12.16 -10.19 -3.57
CA ASP A 67 12.44 -9.34 -2.41
C ASP A 67 11.56 -9.78 -1.23
N PRO A 68 12.16 -10.21 -0.11
CA PRO A 68 11.39 -10.74 1.02
C PRO A 68 10.45 -9.70 1.63
N ARG A 69 10.77 -8.40 1.57
CA ARG A 69 9.90 -7.32 2.10
C ARG A 69 8.61 -7.23 1.32
N VAL A 70 8.70 -7.37 -0.01
CA VAL A 70 7.55 -7.33 -0.92
C VAL A 70 6.72 -8.59 -0.78
N GLY A 71 7.35 -9.76 -0.85
CA GLY A 71 6.65 -11.05 -0.71
C GLY A 71 5.92 -11.15 0.63
N SER A 72 6.57 -10.74 1.71
CA SER A 72 6.02 -10.66 3.06
C SER A 72 4.80 -9.73 3.14
N LEU A 73 4.90 -8.51 2.61
CA LEU A 73 3.80 -7.54 2.59
C LEU A 73 2.62 -8.01 1.74
N LEU A 74 2.87 -8.64 0.60
CA LEU A 74 1.80 -9.18 -0.23
C LEU A 74 1.04 -10.33 0.44
N ARG A 75 1.74 -11.20 1.20
CA ARG A 75 1.09 -12.22 2.03
C ARG A 75 0.27 -11.59 3.15
N TRP A 76 0.80 -10.55 3.79
CA TRP A 76 0.06 -9.79 4.81
C TRP A 76 -1.21 -9.16 4.23
N VAL A 77 -1.13 -8.52 3.05
CA VAL A 77 -2.28 -7.94 2.33
C VAL A 77 -3.32 -9.01 2.02
N ALA A 78 -2.90 -10.21 1.62
CA ALA A 78 -3.82 -11.32 1.36
C ALA A 78 -4.54 -11.78 2.65
N ALA A 79 -3.80 -11.93 3.75
CA ALA A 79 -4.35 -12.31 5.05
C ALA A 79 -5.31 -11.24 5.62
N MET A 80 -5.06 -9.96 5.33
CA MET A 80 -5.85 -8.82 5.80
C MET A 80 -6.87 -8.30 4.77
N SER A 81 -7.13 -9.08 3.73
CA SER A 81 -7.90 -8.65 2.55
C SER A 81 -9.27 -8.07 2.89
N ASN A 82 -10.03 -8.71 3.77
CA ASN A 82 -11.37 -8.24 4.16
C ASN A 82 -11.33 -6.85 4.83
N GLY A 83 -10.46 -6.66 5.82
CA GLY A 83 -10.38 -5.37 6.53
C GLY A 83 -9.75 -4.26 5.68
N LEU A 84 -8.80 -4.58 4.79
CA LEU A 84 -8.30 -3.61 3.80
C LEU A 84 -9.38 -3.21 2.79
N ALA A 85 -10.23 -4.16 2.38
CA ALA A 85 -11.34 -3.87 1.48
C ALA A 85 -12.41 -2.99 2.16
N GLU A 86 -12.71 -3.25 3.44
CA GLU A 86 -13.59 -2.39 4.23
C GLU A 86 -13.05 -0.96 4.34
N ILE A 87 -11.76 -0.80 4.68
CA ILE A 87 -11.15 0.52 4.76
C ILE A 87 -11.12 1.24 3.42
N GLY A 88 -10.78 0.53 2.34
CA GLY A 88 -10.79 1.14 1.01
C GLY A 88 -12.19 1.61 0.60
N LEU A 89 -13.24 0.87 0.96
CA LEU A 89 -14.61 1.30 0.75
C LEU A 89 -14.93 2.54 1.60
N GLN A 90 -14.61 2.53 2.90
CA GLN A 90 -14.81 3.69 3.79
C GLN A 90 -14.12 4.94 3.24
N ARG A 91 -12.86 4.83 2.78
CA ARG A 91 -12.14 5.94 2.18
C ARG A 91 -12.78 6.44 0.89
N PHE A 92 -13.30 5.55 0.06
CA PHE A 92 -14.07 5.93 -1.12
C PHE A 92 -15.34 6.70 -0.74
N LEU A 93 -16.08 6.27 0.28
CA LEU A 93 -17.29 6.96 0.75
C LEU A 93 -16.96 8.33 1.36
N ASP A 94 -15.93 8.39 2.23
CA ASP A 94 -15.46 9.62 2.88
C ASP A 94 -15.02 10.68 1.87
N THR A 95 -14.16 10.29 0.92
CA THR A 95 -13.57 11.20 -0.06
C THR A 95 -14.50 11.49 -1.24
N ARG A 96 -15.47 10.60 -1.47
CA ARG A 96 -16.35 10.60 -2.65
C ARG A 96 -15.57 10.57 -3.97
N GLU A 97 -14.33 10.09 -3.93
CA GLU A 97 -13.43 10.01 -5.06
C GLU A 97 -12.85 8.60 -5.19
N ARG A 98 -12.70 8.14 -6.44
CA ARG A 98 -11.99 6.89 -6.73
C ARG A 98 -10.54 7.01 -6.27
N GLY A 99 -9.96 5.90 -5.82
CA GLY A 99 -8.58 5.89 -5.35
C GLY A 99 -8.08 4.49 -5.10
N ALA A 100 -6.94 4.37 -4.43
CA ALA A 100 -6.38 3.10 -4.04
C ALA A 100 -5.58 3.23 -2.75
N LEU A 101 -5.42 2.11 -2.05
CA LEU A 101 -4.50 2.02 -0.92
C LEU A 101 -3.08 1.80 -1.42
N PHE A 102 -2.12 2.55 -0.88
CA PHE A 102 -0.71 2.42 -1.18
C PHE A 102 0.08 2.00 0.06
N ALA A 103 0.97 1.04 -0.11
CA ALA A 103 1.87 0.58 0.93
C ALA A 103 3.32 0.51 0.43
N ASN A 104 4.22 1.16 1.16
CA ASN A 104 5.65 1.07 0.93
C ASN A 104 6.20 -0.20 1.58
N ALA A 105 6.79 -1.09 0.77
CA ALA A 105 7.35 -2.35 1.24
C ALA A 105 8.47 -2.18 2.27
N ASP A 106 9.12 -1.01 2.32
CA ASP A 106 10.22 -0.70 3.24
C ASP A 106 9.79 0.14 4.46
N TYR A 107 8.54 0.60 4.52
CA TYR A 107 8.06 1.47 5.59
C TYR A 107 7.25 0.69 6.63
N ARG A 108 7.56 0.88 7.91
CA ARG A 108 6.82 0.26 9.02
C ARG A 108 6.63 1.25 10.16
N VAL A 109 5.52 1.12 10.86
CA VAL A 109 5.16 1.97 12.00
C VAL A 109 4.91 1.10 13.22
N SER A 110 5.48 1.51 14.36
CA SER A 110 5.12 0.98 15.67
C SER A 110 4.03 1.85 16.28
N VAL A 111 2.82 1.30 16.41
CA VAL A 111 1.65 2.03 16.94
C VAL A 111 1.65 2.21 18.45
N SER A 112 2.38 1.36 19.17
CA SER A 112 2.57 1.49 20.62
C SER A 112 3.93 0.93 21.06
N PRO A 113 4.48 1.39 22.20
CA PRO A 113 5.71 0.83 22.74
C PRO A 113 5.60 -0.67 22.97
N GLY A 114 6.49 -1.45 22.36
CA GLY A 114 6.52 -2.91 22.48
C GLY A 114 5.62 -3.66 21.47
N ALA A 115 4.76 -2.98 20.71
CA ALA A 115 4.02 -3.62 19.63
C ALA A 115 4.92 -3.89 18.41
N PRO A 116 4.69 -5.01 17.69
CA PRO A 116 5.43 -5.30 16.47
C PRO A 116 5.15 -4.21 15.41
N PRO A 117 6.19 -3.76 14.68
CA PRO A 117 6.03 -2.78 13.63
C PRO A 117 5.16 -3.37 12.50
N GLN A 118 4.19 -2.59 12.03
CA GLN A 118 3.23 -3.00 11.00
C GLN A 118 3.30 -2.12 9.75
N PRO A 119 2.86 -2.64 8.58
CA PRO A 119 2.77 -1.82 7.37
C PRO A 119 1.75 -0.70 7.53
N ALA A 120 1.98 0.39 6.82
CA ALA A 120 1.03 1.49 6.71
C ALA A 120 0.41 1.52 5.31
N PHE A 121 -0.85 1.95 5.25
CA PHE A 121 -1.64 2.07 4.03
C PHE A 121 -2.23 3.47 3.93
N ASP A 122 -1.85 4.20 2.89
CA ASP A 122 -2.36 5.54 2.62
C ASP A 122 -3.32 5.50 1.43
N TRP A 123 -4.43 6.22 1.52
CA TRP A 123 -5.35 6.37 0.39
C TRP A 123 -4.83 7.45 -0.55
N VAL A 124 -4.66 7.09 -1.82
CA VAL A 124 -4.27 8.02 -2.89
C VAL A 124 -5.41 8.10 -3.89
N THR A 125 -5.89 9.31 -4.13
CA THR A 125 -7.04 9.60 -4.99
C THR A 125 -6.69 9.53 -6.47
N LEU A 126 -7.70 9.39 -7.33
CA LEU A 126 -7.49 9.33 -8.77
C LEU A 126 -6.85 10.61 -9.30
N SER A 127 -7.21 11.78 -8.78
CA SER A 127 -6.56 13.04 -9.15
C SER A 127 -5.06 13.03 -8.87
N GLU A 128 -4.64 12.57 -7.69
CA GLU A 128 -3.21 12.40 -7.36
C GLU A 128 -2.53 11.35 -8.25
N LEU A 129 -3.23 10.27 -8.63
CA LEU A 129 -2.68 9.26 -9.53
C LEU A 129 -2.51 9.76 -10.95
N GLN A 130 -3.36 10.67 -11.40
CA GLN A 130 -3.26 11.30 -12.72
C GLN A 130 -1.97 12.11 -12.86
N ASP A 131 -1.46 12.69 -11.78
CA ASP A 131 -0.18 13.40 -11.78
C ASP A 131 1.05 12.51 -11.94
N THR A 132 0.90 11.19 -11.76
CA THR A 132 2.01 10.25 -11.96
C THR A 132 2.32 10.00 -13.44
N LEU A 133 1.33 10.25 -14.31
CA LEU A 133 1.32 9.91 -15.74
C LEU A 133 1.50 8.40 -16.04
N ASP A 134 1.34 7.53 -15.04
CA ASP A 134 1.35 6.08 -15.24
C ASP A 134 -0.04 5.58 -15.62
N SER A 135 -0.16 5.12 -16.86
CA SER A 135 -1.42 4.59 -17.41
C SER A 135 -1.93 3.38 -16.63
N THR A 136 -1.04 2.57 -16.03
CA THR A 136 -1.43 1.37 -15.29
C THR A 136 -2.01 1.72 -13.93
N LEU A 137 -1.40 2.66 -13.19
CA LEU A 137 -1.95 3.21 -11.93
C LEU A 137 -3.34 3.79 -12.17
N GLN A 138 -3.44 4.72 -13.14
CA GLN A 138 -4.69 5.41 -13.45
C GLN A 138 -5.77 4.43 -13.92
N SER A 139 -5.48 3.59 -14.92
CA SER A 139 -6.47 2.65 -15.46
C SER A 139 -6.91 1.60 -14.44
N SER A 140 -6.03 1.22 -13.51
CA SER A 140 -6.43 0.31 -12.43
C SER A 140 -7.51 0.91 -11.54
N VAL A 141 -7.56 2.24 -11.41
CA VAL A 141 -8.51 2.96 -10.57
C VAL A 141 -9.75 3.44 -11.34
N THR A 142 -9.62 3.73 -12.63
CA THR A 142 -10.78 4.16 -13.44
C THR A 142 -11.68 3.01 -13.86
N LEU A 143 -11.16 1.78 -13.96
CA LEU A 143 -11.88 0.64 -14.55
C LEU A 143 -12.64 -0.27 -13.54
N TYR A 144 -12.37 -0.17 -12.24
CA TYR A 144 -13.05 -1.01 -11.23
C TYR A 144 -14.33 -0.35 -10.68
N ASP A 145 -15.19 -1.12 -10.02
CA ASP A 145 -16.27 -0.54 -9.21
C ASP A 145 -15.82 -0.45 -7.75
N PRO A 146 -15.65 0.76 -7.18
CA PRO A 146 -15.18 0.93 -5.81
C PRO A 146 -16.11 0.41 -4.73
N ALA A 147 -17.37 0.12 -5.07
CA ALA A 147 -18.28 -0.58 -4.17
C ALA A 147 -17.98 -2.08 -4.06
N PHE A 148 -17.32 -2.68 -5.05
CA PHE A 148 -17.12 -4.14 -5.12
C PHE A 148 -15.65 -4.56 -4.99
N GLN A 149 -14.73 -3.68 -5.37
CA GLN A 149 -13.32 -3.96 -5.33
C GLN A 149 -12.57 -2.80 -4.70
N VAL A 150 -11.47 -3.10 -4.03
CA VAL A 150 -10.48 -2.13 -3.58
C VAL A 150 -9.14 -2.52 -4.18
N ILE A 151 -8.40 -1.53 -4.68
CA ILE A 151 -7.07 -1.74 -5.22
C ILE A 151 -6.05 -1.41 -4.14
N VAL A 152 -5.10 -2.32 -3.95
CA VAL A 152 -3.92 -2.10 -3.11
C VAL A 152 -2.69 -2.14 -4.01
N PHE A 153 -1.93 -1.05 -3.99
CA PHE A 153 -0.60 -0.97 -4.58
C PHE A 153 0.46 -1.15 -3.51
N VAL A 154 1.33 -2.13 -3.72
CA VAL A 154 2.57 -2.26 -2.95
C VAL A 154 3.69 -1.75 -3.83
N PHE A 155 4.58 -0.93 -3.30
CA PHE A 155 5.76 -0.47 -4.04
C PHE A 155 7.04 -0.64 -3.24
N LEU A 156 8.16 -0.72 -3.95
CA LEU A 156 9.49 -0.74 -3.38
C LEU A 156 10.39 0.20 -4.18
N LEU A 157 10.99 1.17 -3.51
CA LEU A 157 11.93 2.11 -4.11
C LEU A 157 13.26 1.43 -4.45
N SER A 158 13.85 1.86 -5.56
CA SER A 158 15.27 1.63 -5.81
C SER A 158 16.12 2.38 -4.77
N PRO A 159 17.36 1.94 -4.51
CA PRO A 159 18.25 2.61 -3.55
C PRO A 159 18.48 4.11 -3.84
N SER A 160 18.41 4.52 -5.11
CA SER A 160 18.57 5.93 -5.49
C SER A 160 17.30 6.77 -5.26
N GLY A 161 16.14 6.14 -5.07
CA GLY A 161 14.83 6.80 -4.97
C GLY A 161 14.34 7.45 -6.27
N ASN A 162 14.99 7.14 -7.41
CA ASN A 162 14.63 7.69 -8.72
C ASN A 162 13.63 6.83 -9.49
N SER A 163 13.46 5.60 -9.07
CA SER A 163 12.49 4.65 -9.63
C SER A 163 12.01 3.69 -8.57
N MET A 164 10.89 3.02 -8.83
CA MET A 164 10.30 2.01 -7.97
C MET A 164 9.73 0.85 -8.79
N ALA A 165 9.64 -0.31 -8.15
CA ALA A 165 8.82 -1.41 -8.61
C ALA A 165 7.45 -1.34 -7.92
N VAL A 166 6.38 -1.67 -8.66
CA VAL A 166 5.00 -1.64 -8.15
C VAL A 166 4.29 -2.96 -8.43
N TRP A 167 3.49 -3.40 -7.46
CA TRP A 167 2.62 -4.57 -7.51
C TRP A 167 1.19 -4.18 -7.19
N ARG A 168 0.24 -4.81 -7.89
CA ARG A 168 -1.20 -4.57 -7.72
C ARG A 168 -1.88 -5.78 -7.11
N ARG A 169 -2.77 -5.54 -6.15
CA ARG A 169 -3.73 -6.51 -5.64
C ARG A 169 -5.14 -5.93 -5.71
N LYS A 170 -6.09 -6.78 -6.10
CA LYS A 170 -7.52 -6.46 -6.09
C LYS A 170 -8.13 -7.24 -4.94
N LEU A 171 -8.80 -6.53 -4.05
CA LEU A 171 -9.48 -7.10 -2.90
C LEU A 171 -10.99 -6.95 -3.14
N ASN A 172 -11.75 -8.02 -2.95
CA ASN A 172 -13.21 -7.94 -3.05
C ASN A 172 -13.77 -7.37 -1.75
N VAL A 173 -14.72 -6.44 -1.86
CA VAL A 173 -15.43 -5.93 -0.69
C VAL A 173 -16.46 -6.98 -0.25
N PRO A 174 -16.43 -7.44 1.02
CA PRO A 174 -17.39 -8.43 1.50
C PRO A 174 -18.83 -7.96 1.40
N ASP A 175 -19.74 -8.85 1.03
CA ASP A 175 -21.16 -8.57 0.81
C ASP A 175 -21.82 -7.88 2.01
N ALA A 176 -21.56 -8.38 3.23
CA ALA A 176 -22.08 -7.80 4.46
C ALA A 176 -21.71 -6.32 4.64
N ILE A 177 -20.50 -5.92 4.22
CA ILE A 177 -20.07 -4.51 4.27
C ILE A 177 -20.77 -3.69 3.19
N ARG A 178 -20.95 -4.26 1.98
CA ARG A 178 -21.67 -3.59 0.89
C ARG A 178 -23.13 -3.35 1.25
N ASP A 179 -23.78 -4.36 1.81
CA ASP A 179 -25.18 -4.29 2.24
C ASP A 179 -25.37 -3.27 3.36
N ALA A 180 -24.46 -3.24 4.34
CA ALA A 180 -24.50 -2.28 5.44
C ALA A 180 -24.33 -0.81 4.99
N ASN A 181 -23.70 -0.57 3.84
CA ASN A 181 -23.43 0.78 3.32
C ASN A 181 -24.18 1.07 2.01
N GLN A 182 -25.21 0.28 1.68
CA GLN A 182 -25.85 0.30 0.36
C GLN A 182 -26.35 1.69 -0.06
N ASP A 183 -27.06 2.39 0.83
CA ASP A 183 -27.65 3.70 0.52
C ASP A 183 -26.56 4.75 0.26
N GLU A 184 -25.50 4.76 1.06
CA GLU A 184 -24.38 5.68 0.89
C GLU A 184 -23.59 5.38 -0.39
N ILE A 185 -23.36 4.10 -0.69
CA ILE A 185 -22.75 3.67 -1.95
C ILE A 185 -23.55 4.20 -3.14
N LEU A 186 -24.87 4.06 -3.13
CA LEU A 186 -25.73 4.54 -4.21
C LEU A 186 -25.64 6.07 -4.35
N ALA A 187 -25.69 6.80 -3.23
CA ALA A 187 -25.59 8.24 -3.21
C ALA A 187 -24.25 8.75 -3.76
N VAL A 188 -23.12 8.17 -3.33
CA VAL A 188 -21.79 8.56 -3.80
C VAL A 188 -21.60 8.20 -5.27
N LYS A 189 -22.04 7.01 -5.70
CA LYS A 189 -21.93 6.57 -7.10
C LYS A 189 -22.70 7.46 -8.06
N ALA A 190 -23.85 8.00 -7.64
CA ALA A 190 -24.62 8.93 -8.46
C ALA A 190 -23.87 10.25 -8.74
N GLY A 191 -22.93 10.63 -7.87
CA GLY A 191 -22.07 11.81 -8.03
C GLY A 191 -20.79 11.58 -8.82
N LEU A 192 -20.46 10.32 -9.19
CA LEU A 192 -19.22 10.02 -9.91
C LEU A 192 -19.29 10.44 -11.38
N LYS A 193 -18.12 10.80 -11.93
CA LYS A 193 -17.97 11.03 -13.37
C LYS A 193 -18.22 9.71 -14.12
N THR A 194 -18.85 9.81 -15.29
CA THR A 194 -19.10 8.68 -16.18
C THR A 194 -17.85 8.22 -16.93
N THR A 195 -16.87 9.11 -17.11
CA THR A 195 -15.62 8.81 -17.79
C THR A 195 -14.47 9.55 -17.10
N TYR A 196 -13.33 8.88 -17.01
CA TYR A 196 -12.12 9.42 -16.40
C TYR A 196 -11.00 9.40 -17.44
N PRO A 197 -10.39 10.55 -17.77
CA PRO A 197 -9.26 10.57 -18.69
C PRO A 197 -8.05 9.86 -18.08
N VAL A 198 -7.24 9.26 -18.94
CA VAL A 198 -5.93 8.69 -18.58
C VAL A 198 -4.87 9.57 -19.23
N TYR A 199 -3.98 10.13 -18.43
CA TYR A 199 -2.89 10.98 -18.89
C TYR A 199 -1.59 10.18 -18.92
N VAL A 200 -0.81 10.34 -19.98
CA VAL A 200 0.46 9.63 -20.18
C VAL A 200 1.53 10.61 -20.65
N ASP A 201 2.80 10.31 -20.36
CA ASP A 201 3.93 10.97 -21.04
C ASP A 201 3.91 10.54 -22.52
N GLU A 202 3.97 11.51 -23.44
CA GLU A 202 4.21 11.26 -24.87
C GLU A 202 5.65 10.76 -25.13
#